data_AF-A0A6P4I6S3-F1
#
_entry.id   AF-A0A6P4I6S3-F1
#
_cell.length_a   1.000
_cell.length_b   1.000
_cell.length_c   1.000
_cell.angle_alpha   90.00
_cell.angle_beta   90.00
_cell.angle_gamma   90.00
#
_symmetry.space_group_name_H-M   'P 1'
#
loop_
_entity.id
_entity.type
_entity.pdbx_description
1 polymer ?
#
loop_
_entity_poly.entity_id
_entity_poly.type
_entity_poly.pdbx_seq_one_letter_code
_entity_poly.pdbx_strand_id
1 'polypeptide(L)'
;MPVPVVDTIEGLPPAVALQQQRGGSSSRSSVGSLTTLSNLLRMLYSRAGTYPAGMSRLEAEDFSSNTPMGACPRCHGLGRIYDVTDKTLVPDDTLSIRQRAVAAWPTAWQGQNLRDILITRGVNVDIPWKDLPKATRDWILYTKETPTEPVYPGRTHAQVLEAIKHGVPADYNGTFTGARQYVLNTFTKSQSAKMRARAASFMVSSVCPECHGQKLKVEALQVLFAGRNIAELSSLPLKKITAILREQSQQLKKQTDATGLAAY
;
A
#
# COMPACT_ATOMS: atom_id res chain seq x y z
N MET A 1 38.17 -19.75 -30.66
CA MET A 1 39.61 -19.68 -30.29
C MET A 1 39.79 -20.51 -29.03
N PRO A 2 40.77 -21.43 -28.95
CA PRO A 2 41.05 -22.15 -27.72
C PRO A 2 41.55 -21.18 -26.64
N VAL A 3 41.23 -21.49 -25.38
CA VAL A 3 41.68 -20.72 -24.21
C VAL A 3 43.21 -20.82 -24.14
N PRO A 4 43.95 -19.71 -23.96
CA PRO A 4 45.41 -19.75 -23.87
C PRO A 4 45.85 -20.51 -22.61
N VAL A 5 46.82 -21.41 -22.77
CA VAL A 5 47.45 -22.15 -21.67
C VAL A 5 48.53 -21.25 -21.07
N VAL A 6 48.22 -20.61 -19.94
CA VAL A 6 49.17 -19.74 -19.22
C VAL A 6 49.21 -20.16 -17.75
N ASP A 7 50.42 -20.22 -17.19
CA ASP A 7 50.64 -20.68 -15.81
C ASP A 7 50.45 -19.56 -14.78
N THR A 8 50.73 -18.30 -15.15
CA THR A 8 50.57 -17.13 -14.28
C THR A 8 50.23 -15.87 -15.06
N ILE A 9 49.45 -14.97 -14.44
CA ILE A 9 49.11 -13.64 -14.97
C ILE A 9 49.37 -12.62 -13.86
N GLU A 10 50.20 -11.62 -14.13
CA GLU A 10 50.52 -10.52 -13.21
C GLU A 10 50.04 -9.17 -13.77
N GLY A 11 49.81 -8.19 -12.90
CA GLY A 11 49.39 -6.84 -13.30
C GLY A 11 47.91 -6.64 -13.58
N LEU A 12 47.04 -7.59 -13.19
CA LEU A 12 45.60 -7.37 -13.24
C LEU A 12 45.21 -6.33 -12.18
N PRO A 13 44.63 -5.17 -12.57
CA PRO A 13 44.09 -4.23 -11.60
C PRO A 13 42.95 -4.91 -10.83
N PRO A 14 42.69 -4.52 -9.57
CA PRO A 14 41.60 -5.10 -8.79
C PRO A 14 40.29 -4.97 -9.57
N ALA A 15 39.70 -6.10 -9.93
CA ALA A 15 38.43 -6.14 -10.61
C ALA A 15 37.32 -5.78 -9.60
N VAL A 16 36.87 -4.53 -9.62
CA VAL A 16 35.70 -4.12 -8.85
C VAL A 16 34.46 -4.45 -9.67
N ALA A 17 33.77 -5.53 -9.30
CA ALA A 17 32.48 -5.88 -9.87
C ALA A 17 31.42 -4.88 -9.38
N LEU A 18 31.20 -3.80 -10.13
CA LEU A 18 30.06 -2.91 -9.93
C LEU A 18 28.81 -3.62 -10.47
N GLN A 19 28.18 -4.43 -9.63
CA GLN A 19 26.89 -5.01 -9.96
C GLN A 19 25.85 -3.88 -9.99
N GLN A 20 25.46 -3.47 -11.19
CA GLN A 20 24.36 -2.53 -11.37
C GLN A 20 23.11 -3.20 -10.77
N GLN A 21 22.68 -2.74 -9.59
CA GLN A 21 21.38 -3.12 -9.05
C GLN A 21 20.31 -2.57 -10.00
N ARG A 22 19.88 -3.41 -10.94
CA ARG A 22 18.67 -3.19 -11.72
C ARG A 22 17.50 -3.39 -10.77
N GLY A 23 17.28 -2.41 -9.90
CA GLY A 23 16.09 -2.38 -9.04
C GLY A 23 14.87 -2.37 -9.95
N GLY A 24 13.98 -3.36 -9.77
CA GLY A 24 12.71 -3.38 -10.49
C GLY A 24 11.95 -2.07 -10.30
N SER A 25 11.28 -1.59 -11.35
CA SER A 25 10.41 -0.42 -11.24
C SER A 25 9.25 -0.75 -10.30
N SER A 26 9.24 -0.14 -9.12
CA SER A 26 8.07 -0.15 -8.24
C SER A 26 7.45 1.26 -8.22
N SER A 27 6.19 1.36 -7.83
CA SER A 27 5.53 2.66 -7.61
C SER A 27 6.22 3.53 -6.53
N ARG A 28 7.20 2.97 -5.81
CA ARG A 28 8.00 3.66 -4.78
C ARG A 28 9.37 4.14 -5.29
N SER A 29 9.76 3.82 -6.53
CA SER A 29 11.05 4.24 -7.09
C SER A 29 11.07 5.74 -7.38
N SER A 30 12.13 6.43 -6.96
CA SER A 30 12.36 7.85 -7.22
C SER A 30 13.76 8.09 -7.77
N VAL A 31 14.02 9.27 -8.36
CA VAL A 31 15.37 9.68 -8.78
C VAL A 31 16.35 9.63 -7.61
N GLY A 32 15.93 10.06 -6.41
CA GLY A 32 16.76 10.00 -5.21
C GLY A 32 17.10 8.57 -4.77
N SER A 33 16.18 7.63 -4.95
CA SER A 33 16.41 6.21 -4.64
C SER A 33 17.33 5.55 -5.67
N LEU A 34 17.14 5.86 -6.96
CA LEU A 34 17.96 5.30 -8.06
C LEU A 34 19.40 5.79 -8.00
N THR A 35 19.61 7.05 -7.63
CA THR A 35 20.95 7.66 -7.52
C THR A 35 21.58 7.45 -6.14
N THR A 36 20.86 6.80 -5.21
CA THR A 36 21.24 6.64 -3.79
C THR A 36 21.41 7.96 -3.02
N LEU A 37 21.11 9.12 -3.61
CA LEU A 37 21.10 10.42 -2.93
C LEU A 37 20.17 10.43 -1.71
N SER A 38 19.09 9.64 -1.73
CA SER A 38 18.22 9.47 -0.56
C SER A 38 18.96 8.88 0.65
N ASN A 39 20.04 8.12 0.46
CA ASN A 39 20.80 7.54 1.58
C ASN A 39 21.55 8.65 2.32
N LEU A 40 22.22 9.53 1.58
CA LEU A 40 22.92 10.68 2.14
C LEU A 40 21.96 11.63 2.86
N LEU A 41 20.79 11.87 2.26
CA LEU A 41 19.77 12.71 2.88
C LEU A 41 19.26 12.12 4.21
N ARG A 42 19.03 10.81 4.25
CA ARG A 42 18.61 10.12 5.49
C ARG A 42 19.68 10.18 6.58
N MET A 43 20.96 10.02 6.21
CA MET A 43 22.07 10.21 7.15
C MET A 43 22.16 11.66 7.65
N LEU A 44 21.95 12.64 6.78
CA LEU A 44 21.94 14.05 7.17
C LEU A 44 20.88 14.33 8.23
N TYR A 45 19.65 13.87 8.05
CA TYR A 45 18.58 14.03 9.05
C TYR A 45 18.88 13.28 10.35
N SER A 46 19.40 12.05 10.27
CA SER A 46 19.78 11.27 11.45
C SER A 46 20.86 11.94 12.31
N ARG A 47 21.84 12.62 11.67
CA ARG A 47 23.04 13.10 12.36
C ARG A 47 23.09 14.60 12.59
N ALA A 48 22.49 15.39 11.72
CA ALA A 48 22.49 16.84 11.77
C ALA A 48 21.08 17.46 11.74
N GLY A 49 20.04 16.64 11.84
CA GLY A 49 18.68 17.12 12.04
C GLY A 49 18.49 17.74 13.42
N THR A 50 17.63 18.74 13.51
CA THR A 50 17.11 19.28 14.76
C THR A 50 15.97 18.41 15.24
N TYR A 51 16.14 17.80 16.40
CA TYR A 51 15.15 16.95 17.05
C TYR A 51 14.32 17.74 18.06
N PRO A 52 13.00 17.44 18.22
CA PRO A 52 12.22 17.94 19.33
C PRO A 52 12.85 17.58 20.69
N ALA A 53 12.65 18.43 21.69
CA ALA A 53 13.16 18.20 23.03
C ALA A 53 12.63 16.86 23.60
N GLY A 54 13.53 16.04 24.15
CA GLY A 54 13.21 14.74 24.73
C GLY A 54 13.05 13.59 23.73
N MET A 55 13.17 13.84 22.41
CA MET A 55 13.16 12.78 21.41
C MET A 55 14.54 12.14 21.27
N SER A 56 14.59 10.80 21.27
CA SER A 56 15.83 10.06 20.98
C SER A 56 16.25 10.23 19.52
N ARG A 57 17.56 10.15 19.26
CA ARG A 57 18.07 10.19 17.89
C ARG A 57 17.51 9.01 17.09
N LEU A 58 16.95 9.32 15.93
CA LEU A 58 16.52 8.35 14.93
C LEU A 58 17.68 7.95 14.01
N GLU A 59 17.72 6.69 13.58
CA GLU A 59 18.72 6.20 12.61
C GLU A 59 18.28 6.49 11.16
N ALA A 60 19.19 6.32 10.20
CA ALA A 60 18.92 6.64 8.79
C ALA A 60 17.77 5.80 8.21
N GLU A 61 17.52 4.61 8.74
CA GLU A 61 16.44 3.71 8.36
C GLU A 61 15.07 4.27 8.75
N ASP A 62 14.98 5.07 9.81
CA ASP A 62 13.73 5.72 10.25
C ASP A 62 13.25 6.80 9.29
N PHE A 63 14.13 7.30 8.43
CA PHE A 63 13.84 8.32 7.42
C PHE A 63 13.57 7.73 6.03
N SER A 64 13.33 6.42 5.93
CA SER A 64 13.06 5.75 4.66
C SER A 64 11.60 5.29 4.57
N SER A 65 10.90 5.69 3.51
CA SER A 65 9.56 5.17 3.20
C SER A 65 9.56 3.73 2.70
N ASN A 66 10.75 3.14 2.51
CA ASN A 66 10.93 1.77 2.00
C ASN A 66 11.29 0.78 3.11
N THR A 67 11.50 1.23 4.35
CA THR A 67 11.76 0.37 5.51
C THR A 67 10.51 0.33 6.39
N PRO A 68 10.23 -0.79 7.07
CA PRO A 68 9.18 -0.83 8.10
C PRO A 68 9.39 0.19 9.23
N MET A 69 10.66 0.47 9.55
CA MET A 69 11.06 1.41 10.62
C MET A 69 10.67 2.86 10.32
N GLY A 70 10.73 3.29 9.05
CA GLY A 70 10.49 4.67 8.67
C GLY A 70 9.16 4.93 7.95
N ALA A 71 8.61 3.92 7.27
CA ALA A 71 7.37 4.06 6.52
C ALA A 71 6.19 4.38 7.44
N CYS A 72 5.30 5.28 6.99
CA CYS A 72 4.03 5.54 7.66
C CYS A 72 3.27 4.21 7.85
N PRO A 73 2.87 3.84 9.08
CA PRO A 73 2.27 2.53 9.35
C PRO A 73 0.91 2.36 8.68
N ARG A 74 0.17 3.45 8.43
CA ARG A 74 -1.14 3.39 7.75
C ARG A 74 -1.09 3.19 6.25
N CYS A 75 -0.16 3.82 5.54
CA CYS A 75 -0.05 3.67 4.08
C CYS A 75 1.16 2.83 3.64
N HIS A 76 1.94 2.31 4.59
CA HIS A 76 3.17 1.54 4.36
C HIS A 76 4.09 2.24 3.35
N GLY A 77 4.34 3.55 3.53
CA GLY A 77 5.25 4.30 2.66
C GLY A 77 4.71 4.68 1.28
N LEU A 78 3.44 4.43 0.98
CA LEU A 78 2.84 4.83 -0.30
C LEU A 78 2.48 6.32 -0.36
N GLY A 79 2.11 6.93 0.78
CA GLY A 79 1.60 8.30 0.88
C GLY A 79 0.13 8.44 0.48
N ARG A 80 -0.47 7.38 -0.05
CA ARG A 80 -1.88 7.31 -0.40
C ARG A 80 -2.48 6.06 0.21
N ILE A 81 -3.75 6.15 0.59
CA ILE A 81 -4.55 4.98 0.93
C ILE A 81 -5.44 4.66 -0.26
N TYR A 82 -5.57 3.37 -0.52
CA TYR A 82 -6.53 2.87 -1.49
C TYR A 82 -7.67 2.27 -0.69
N ASP A 83 -8.85 2.85 -0.82
CA ASP A 83 -10.06 2.32 -0.21
C ASP A 83 -11.15 2.21 -1.27
N VAL A 84 -12.27 1.63 -0.88
CA VAL A 84 -13.45 1.45 -1.73
C VAL A 84 -14.62 2.23 -1.14
N THR A 85 -15.58 2.57 -1.98
CA THR A 85 -16.83 3.24 -1.58
C THR A 85 -18.00 2.39 -2.05
N ASP A 86 -19.19 2.58 -1.48
CA ASP A 86 -20.42 1.96 -1.96
C ASP A 86 -20.57 2.13 -3.47
N LYS A 87 -20.34 3.35 -3.97
CA LYS A 87 -20.49 3.68 -5.39
C LYS A 87 -19.47 2.99 -6.28
N THR A 88 -18.25 2.78 -5.80
CA THR A 88 -17.26 2.01 -6.58
C THR A 88 -17.51 0.51 -6.51
N LEU A 89 -17.99 -0.03 -5.39
CA LEU A 89 -18.32 -1.45 -5.26
C LEU A 89 -19.61 -1.83 -6.01
N VAL A 90 -20.60 -0.93 -6.02
CA VAL A 90 -21.93 -1.07 -6.60
C VAL A 90 -22.22 0.18 -7.46
N PRO A 91 -21.76 0.21 -8.72
CA PRO A 91 -21.93 1.37 -9.60
C PRO A 91 -23.39 1.66 -9.97
N ASP A 92 -24.19 0.60 -10.15
CA ASP A 92 -25.61 0.65 -10.46
C ASP A 92 -26.38 -0.08 -9.36
N ASP A 93 -27.09 0.70 -8.53
CA ASP A 93 -27.86 0.23 -7.39
C ASP A 93 -29.31 -0.13 -7.76
N THR A 94 -29.68 0.01 -9.04
CA THR A 94 -30.99 -0.41 -9.56
C THR A 94 -31.03 -1.90 -9.92
N LEU A 95 -29.86 -2.51 -10.10
CA LEU A 95 -29.72 -3.93 -10.35
C LEU A 95 -29.90 -4.75 -9.07
N SER A 96 -30.36 -5.99 -9.22
CA SER A 96 -30.32 -6.97 -8.14
C SER A 96 -28.94 -7.62 -7.98
N ILE A 97 -28.71 -8.31 -6.86
CA ILE A 97 -27.47 -9.07 -6.66
C ILE A 97 -27.34 -10.16 -7.74
N ARG A 98 -28.45 -10.81 -8.14
CA ARG A 98 -28.44 -11.79 -9.23
C ARG A 98 -28.05 -11.17 -10.57
N GLN A 99 -28.45 -9.93 -10.82
CA GLN A 99 -28.06 -9.13 -11.98
C GLN A 99 -26.65 -8.51 -11.86
N ARG A 100 -25.88 -8.89 -10.83
CA ARG A 100 -24.51 -8.43 -10.56
C ARG A 100 -24.39 -6.97 -10.14
N ALA A 101 -25.30 -6.47 -9.30
CA ALA A 101 -25.17 -5.15 -8.68
C ALA A 101 -23.81 -4.95 -7.98
N VAL A 102 -23.33 -5.97 -7.25
CA VAL A 102 -22.01 -5.97 -6.61
C VAL A 102 -20.91 -6.24 -7.65
N ALA A 103 -20.65 -5.22 -8.49
CA ALA A 103 -19.71 -5.31 -9.61
C ALA A 103 -18.28 -5.68 -9.19
N ALA A 104 -17.89 -5.32 -7.97
CA ALA A 104 -16.57 -5.59 -7.41
C ALA A 104 -16.26 -7.08 -7.19
N TRP A 105 -17.28 -7.91 -6.97
CA TRP A 105 -17.11 -9.34 -6.72
C TRP A 105 -16.42 -10.09 -7.87
N PRO A 106 -15.85 -11.27 -7.59
CA PRO A 106 -15.30 -12.13 -8.63
C PRO A 106 -16.36 -12.51 -9.65
N THR A 107 -15.92 -12.75 -10.89
CA THR A 107 -16.79 -13.25 -11.96
C THR A 107 -16.93 -14.78 -11.89
N ALA A 108 -17.79 -15.34 -12.73
CA ALA A 108 -18.00 -16.79 -12.87
C ALA A 108 -18.42 -17.46 -11.55
N TRP A 109 -17.93 -18.67 -11.29
CA TRP A 109 -18.37 -19.53 -10.19
C TRP A 109 -18.21 -18.86 -8.81
N GLN A 110 -17.10 -18.17 -8.55
CA GLN A 110 -16.88 -17.53 -7.25
C GLN A 110 -17.92 -16.45 -6.93
N GLY A 111 -18.31 -15.65 -7.92
CA GLY A 111 -19.36 -14.66 -7.75
C GLY A 111 -20.75 -15.28 -7.54
N GLN A 112 -21.02 -16.37 -8.24
CA GLN A 112 -22.26 -17.15 -8.04
C GLN A 112 -22.32 -17.75 -6.64
N ASN A 113 -21.21 -18.33 -6.15
CA ASN A 113 -21.11 -18.85 -4.80
C ASN A 113 -21.39 -17.77 -3.73
N LEU A 114 -20.79 -16.57 -3.86
CA LEU A 114 -21.05 -15.47 -2.91
C LEU A 114 -22.52 -15.05 -2.89
N ARG A 115 -23.18 -15.01 -4.05
CA ARG A 115 -24.63 -14.78 -4.13
C ARG A 115 -25.41 -15.91 -3.47
N ASP A 116 -25.09 -17.17 -3.76
CA ASP A 116 -25.87 -18.32 -3.28
C ASP A 116 -25.76 -18.47 -1.75
N ILE A 117 -24.62 -18.12 -1.15
CA ILE A 117 -24.46 -18.00 0.30
C ILE A 117 -25.43 -16.97 0.90
N LEU A 118 -25.64 -15.83 0.22
CA LEU A 118 -26.59 -14.82 0.70
C LEU A 118 -28.03 -15.34 0.71
N ILE A 119 -28.39 -16.20 -0.26
CA ILE A 119 -29.71 -16.85 -0.31
C ILE A 119 -29.91 -17.73 0.94
N THR A 120 -28.90 -18.54 1.30
CA THR A 120 -28.92 -19.36 2.52
C THR A 120 -29.11 -18.51 3.79
N ARG A 121 -28.53 -17.31 3.81
CA ARG A 121 -28.71 -16.32 4.89
C ARG A 121 -30.03 -15.55 4.84
N GLY A 122 -30.95 -15.91 3.95
CA GLY A 122 -32.28 -15.29 3.82
C GLY A 122 -32.27 -13.92 3.14
N VAL A 123 -31.20 -13.55 2.44
CA VAL A 123 -31.16 -12.30 1.68
C VAL A 123 -31.87 -12.49 0.35
N ASN A 124 -32.82 -11.60 0.05
CA ASN A 124 -33.47 -11.56 -1.24
C ASN A 124 -32.51 -10.99 -2.31
N VAL A 125 -31.90 -11.86 -3.10
CA VAL A 125 -30.93 -11.48 -4.14
C VAL A 125 -31.56 -11.00 -5.45
N ASP A 126 -32.89 -10.96 -5.51
CA ASP A 126 -33.68 -10.72 -6.73
C ASP A 126 -34.33 -9.31 -6.77
N ILE A 127 -34.27 -8.55 -5.68
CA ILE A 127 -34.71 -7.14 -5.63
C ILE A 127 -33.57 -6.18 -5.96
N PRO A 128 -33.86 -4.93 -6.41
CA PRO A 128 -32.85 -3.90 -6.60
C PRO A 128 -31.99 -3.70 -5.35
N TRP A 129 -30.68 -3.49 -5.54
CA TRP A 129 -29.74 -3.33 -4.43
C TRP A 129 -30.17 -2.22 -3.48
N LYS A 130 -30.59 -1.07 -4.01
CA LYS A 130 -31.05 0.07 -3.21
C LYS A 130 -32.21 -0.23 -2.25
N ASP A 131 -33.01 -1.26 -2.56
CA ASP A 131 -34.19 -1.67 -1.78
C ASP A 131 -33.83 -2.66 -0.67
N LEU A 132 -32.60 -3.19 -0.65
CA LEU A 132 -32.11 -4.02 0.46
C LEU A 132 -31.96 -3.18 1.74
N PRO A 133 -32.26 -3.76 2.92
CA PRO A 133 -31.99 -3.11 4.20
C PRO A 133 -30.54 -2.64 4.29
N LYS A 134 -30.32 -1.42 4.80
CA LYS A 134 -28.98 -0.83 4.87
C LYS A 134 -28.00 -1.73 5.64
N ALA A 135 -28.41 -2.30 6.76
CA ALA A 135 -27.57 -3.22 7.54
C ALA A 135 -27.12 -4.45 6.72
N THR A 136 -27.99 -4.99 5.87
CA THR A 136 -27.65 -6.10 4.97
C THR A 136 -26.64 -5.65 3.91
N ARG A 137 -26.86 -4.49 3.29
CA ARG A 137 -25.90 -3.91 2.33
C ARG A 137 -24.54 -3.66 2.96
N ASP A 138 -24.51 -3.03 4.13
CA ASP A 138 -23.30 -2.73 4.88
C ASP A 138 -22.53 -4.02 5.22
N TRP A 139 -23.23 -5.07 5.66
CA TRP A 139 -22.62 -6.36 5.95
C TRP A 139 -22.03 -7.01 4.68
N ILE A 140 -22.77 -7.03 3.56
CA ILE A 140 -22.29 -7.59 2.29
C ILE A 140 -21.02 -6.89 1.80
N LEU A 141 -20.96 -5.56 1.93
CA LEU A 141 -19.83 -4.77 1.43
C LEU A 141 -18.62 -4.79 2.38
N TYR A 142 -18.85 -4.64 3.69
CA TYR A 142 -17.83 -4.25 4.65
C TYR A 142 -17.53 -5.26 5.74
N THR A 143 -18.27 -6.38 5.83
CA THR A 143 -17.98 -7.40 6.84
C THR A 143 -16.55 -7.92 6.74
N LYS A 144 -15.94 -8.12 7.91
CA LYS A 144 -14.64 -8.79 8.06
C LYS A 144 -14.81 -10.27 8.39
N GLU A 145 -16.05 -10.71 8.62
CA GLU A 145 -16.38 -12.10 8.89
C GLU A 145 -16.18 -12.93 7.61
N THR A 146 -15.79 -14.19 7.79
CA THR A 146 -15.69 -15.19 6.72
C THR A 146 -16.53 -16.40 7.08
N PRO A 147 -17.87 -16.25 7.19
CA PRO A 147 -18.73 -17.36 7.56
C PRO A 147 -18.75 -18.41 6.45
N THR A 148 -18.89 -19.66 6.87
CA THR A 148 -19.08 -20.79 5.97
C THR A 148 -20.54 -21.21 6.06
N GLU A 149 -21.22 -21.26 4.92
CA GLU A 149 -22.65 -21.55 4.82
C GLU A 149 -22.89 -22.72 3.86
N PRO A 150 -23.94 -23.52 4.08
CA PRO A 150 -24.38 -24.52 3.12
C PRO A 150 -24.88 -23.84 1.84
N VAL A 151 -24.50 -24.36 0.67
CA VAL A 151 -24.85 -23.79 -0.63
C VAL A 151 -25.65 -24.79 -1.46
N TYR A 152 -26.70 -24.27 -2.09
CA TYR A 152 -27.70 -25.01 -2.85
C TYR A 152 -27.77 -24.46 -4.29
N PRO A 153 -26.73 -24.68 -5.12
CA PRO A 153 -26.63 -24.10 -6.46
C PRO A 153 -27.81 -24.51 -7.36
N GLY A 154 -28.14 -23.63 -8.31
CA GLY A 154 -29.18 -23.90 -9.32
C GLY A 154 -30.63 -23.81 -8.81
N ARG A 155 -30.85 -23.53 -7.53
CA ARG A 155 -32.18 -23.35 -6.93
C ARG A 155 -32.56 -21.87 -6.84
N THR A 156 -33.85 -21.58 -6.90
CA THR A 156 -34.42 -20.23 -6.62
C THR A 156 -34.42 -19.93 -5.12
N HIS A 157 -34.59 -18.66 -4.73
CA HIS A 157 -34.63 -18.28 -3.31
C HIS A 157 -35.68 -19.07 -2.51
N ALA A 158 -36.90 -19.22 -3.05
CA ALA A 158 -37.96 -20.00 -2.42
C ALA A 158 -37.59 -21.48 -2.25
N GLN A 159 -37.01 -22.10 -3.29
CA GLN A 159 -36.58 -23.50 -3.26
C GLN A 159 -35.43 -23.74 -2.27
N VAL A 160 -34.51 -22.80 -2.10
CA VAL A 160 -33.44 -22.90 -1.09
C VAL A 160 -34.02 -22.86 0.32
N LEU A 161 -34.94 -21.93 0.60
CA LEU A 161 -35.60 -21.85 1.90
C LEU A 161 -36.40 -23.12 2.22
N GLU A 162 -37.10 -23.68 1.22
CA GLU A 162 -37.81 -24.96 1.36
C GLU A 162 -36.86 -26.13 1.60
N ALA A 163 -35.76 -26.22 0.85
CA ALA A 163 -34.73 -27.24 1.03
C ALA A 163 -34.13 -27.21 2.45
N ILE A 164 -33.84 -26.02 2.97
CA ILE A 164 -33.35 -25.83 4.35
C ILE A 164 -34.43 -26.27 5.36
N LYS A 165 -35.69 -25.86 5.16
CA LYS A 165 -36.81 -26.25 6.03
C LYS A 165 -37.03 -27.75 6.09
N HIS A 166 -36.84 -28.45 4.97
CA HIS A 166 -37.02 -29.90 4.86
C HIS A 166 -35.73 -30.71 5.14
N GLY A 167 -34.64 -30.06 5.57
CA GLY A 167 -33.40 -30.76 5.93
C GLY A 167 -32.68 -31.41 4.74
N VAL A 168 -32.89 -30.90 3.53
CA VAL A 168 -32.19 -31.39 2.33
C VAL A 168 -30.69 -31.09 2.46
N PRO A 169 -29.81 -32.07 2.22
CA PRO A 169 -28.37 -31.85 2.32
C PRO A 169 -27.90 -30.84 1.27
N ALA A 170 -26.96 -30.00 1.67
CA ALA A 170 -26.32 -29.03 0.77
C ALA A 170 -25.37 -29.73 -0.20
N ASP A 171 -25.19 -29.14 -1.37
CA ASP A 171 -24.29 -29.66 -2.39
C ASP A 171 -22.81 -29.44 -1.98
N TYR A 172 -22.52 -28.33 -1.31
CA TYR A 172 -21.21 -28.02 -0.72
C TYR A 172 -21.33 -26.88 0.31
N ASN A 173 -20.24 -26.61 1.03
CA ASN A 173 -20.12 -25.47 1.92
C ASN A 173 -19.28 -24.36 1.28
N GLY A 174 -19.81 -23.14 1.26
CA GLY A 174 -19.15 -21.97 0.68
C GLY A 174 -18.74 -20.98 1.75
N THR A 175 -17.53 -20.44 1.66
CA THR A 175 -17.07 -19.36 2.54
C THR A 175 -17.35 -17.99 1.91
N PHE A 176 -18.00 -17.11 2.67
CA PHE A 176 -18.30 -15.75 2.24
C PHE A 176 -17.10 -14.83 2.40
N THR A 177 -17.04 -13.78 1.58
CA THR A 177 -16.10 -12.67 1.75
C THR A 177 -16.77 -11.38 1.33
N GLY A 178 -16.72 -10.38 2.21
CA GLY A 178 -17.25 -9.04 1.92
C GLY A 178 -16.56 -8.39 0.71
N ALA A 179 -17.31 -7.59 -0.05
CA ALA A 179 -16.82 -7.02 -1.32
C ALA A 179 -15.55 -6.18 -1.14
N ARG A 180 -15.47 -5.34 -0.09
CA ARG A 180 -14.27 -4.57 0.24
C ARG A 180 -13.07 -5.46 0.50
N GLN A 181 -13.26 -6.48 1.34
CA GLN A 181 -12.17 -7.39 1.71
C GLN A 181 -11.65 -8.16 0.50
N TYR A 182 -12.55 -8.60 -0.40
CA TYR A 182 -12.17 -9.23 -1.66
C TYR A 182 -11.31 -8.30 -2.53
N VAL A 183 -11.74 -7.05 -2.73
CA VAL A 183 -11.01 -6.06 -3.55
C VAL A 183 -9.63 -5.76 -2.96
N LEU A 184 -9.56 -5.44 -1.67
CA LEU A 184 -8.30 -5.09 -0.99
C LEU A 184 -7.31 -6.28 -0.99
N ASN A 185 -7.78 -7.50 -0.73
CA ASN A 185 -6.95 -8.70 -0.80
C ASN A 185 -6.48 -8.98 -2.23
N THR A 186 -7.35 -8.83 -3.22
CA THR A 186 -6.99 -9.07 -4.62
C THR A 186 -5.93 -8.07 -5.08
N PHE A 187 -6.08 -6.79 -4.72
CA PHE A 187 -5.12 -5.74 -5.06
C PHE A 187 -3.73 -5.99 -4.43
N THR A 188 -3.69 -6.43 -3.18
CA THR A 188 -2.43 -6.60 -2.42
C THR A 188 -1.76 -7.95 -2.62
N LYS A 189 -2.51 -9.05 -2.73
CA LYS A 189 -1.98 -10.42 -2.70
C LYS A 189 -1.94 -11.12 -4.05
N SER A 190 -2.72 -10.68 -5.05
CA SER A 190 -2.78 -11.38 -6.33
C SER A 190 -1.48 -11.26 -7.11
N GLN A 191 -1.00 -12.37 -7.67
CA GLN A 191 0.16 -12.40 -8.59
C GLN A 191 -0.22 -11.97 -10.02
N SER A 192 -1.51 -12.00 -10.38
CA SER A 192 -1.99 -11.61 -11.71
C SER A 192 -2.11 -10.08 -11.84
N ALA A 193 -1.34 -9.49 -12.77
CA ALA A 193 -1.40 -8.06 -13.07
C ALA A 193 -2.81 -7.62 -13.53
N LYS A 194 -3.49 -8.44 -14.34
CA LYS A 194 -4.87 -8.18 -14.80
C LYS A 194 -5.85 -8.15 -13.64
N MET A 195 -5.72 -9.07 -12.67
CA MET A 195 -6.58 -9.08 -11.49
C MET A 195 -6.32 -7.88 -10.58
N ARG A 196 -5.05 -7.51 -10.35
CA ARG A 196 -4.71 -6.31 -9.58
C ARG A 196 -5.25 -5.04 -10.24
N ALA A 197 -5.16 -4.93 -11.56
CA ALA A 197 -5.71 -3.80 -12.31
C ALA A 197 -7.25 -3.71 -12.18
N ARG A 198 -7.95 -4.84 -12.28
CA ARG A 198 -9.41 -4.89 -12.04
C ARG A 198 -9.77 -4.51 -10.61
N ALA A 199 -9.04 -5.00 -9.61
CA ALA A 199 -9.30 -4.60 -8.23
C ALA A 199 -9.07 -3.09 -8.03
N ALA A 200 -8.00 -2.55 -8.60
CA ALA A 200 -7.67 -1.13 -8.54
C ALA A 200 -8.74 -0.23 -9.18
N SER A 201 -9.46 -0.67 -10.22
CA SER A 201 -10.52 0.13 -10.83
C SER A 201 -11.73 0.37 -9.92
N PHE A 202 -11.88 -0.42 -8.85
CA PHE A 202 -12.91 -0.21 -7.82
C PHE A 202 -12.41 0.58 -6.62
N MET A 203 -11.14 0.99 -6.61
CA MET A 203 -10.53 1.69 -5.49
C MET A 203 -10.46 3.19 -5.79
N VAL A 204 -10.78 3.99 -4.78
CA VAL A 204 -10.49 5.42 -4.75
C VAL A 204 -9.17 5.60 -4.03
N SER A 205 -8.28 6.39 -4.63
CA SER A 205 -7.02 6.74 -4.01
C SER A 205 -7.11 8.12 -3.37
N SER A 206 -7.02 8.18 -2.05
CA SER A 206 -6.93 9.43 -1.30
C SER A 206 -5.54 9.63 -0.70
N VAL A 207 -5.20 10.88 -0.39
CA VAL A 207 -3.97 11.19 0.35
C VAL A 207 -4.07 10.52 1.72
N CYS A 208 -3.00 9.87 2.16
CA CYS A 208 -2.98 9.26 3.48
C CYS A 208 -3.18 10.36 4.54
N PRO A 209 -4.22 10.31 5.37
CA PRO A 209 -4.51 11.38 6.32
C PRO A 209 -3.59 11.36 7.55
N GLU A 210 -2.75 10.33 7.71
CA GLU A 210 -1.81 10.24 8.84
C GLU A 210 -0.46 10.88 8.54
N CYS A 211 0.10 10.60 7.36
CA CYS A 211 1.34 11.24 6.91
C CYS A 211 1.10 12.40 5.94
N HIS A 212 -0.15 12.70 5.61
CA HIS A 212 -0.53 13.74 4.64
C HIS A 212 0.20 13.63 3.29
N GLY A 213 0.48 12.40 2.84
CA GLY A 213 1.23 12.15 1.60
C GLY A 213 2.74 12.08 1.74
N GLN A 214 3.29 12.36 2.92
CA GLN A 214 4.74 12.44 3.18
C GLN A 214 5.41 11.08 3.40
N LYS A 215 4.63 10.00 3.42
CA LYS A 215 5.07 8.58 3.37
C LYS A 215 5.84 8.07 4.59
N LEU A 216 6.17 8.91 5.56
CA LEU A 216 6.96 8.56 6.74
C LEU A 216 6.11 8.55 8.00
N LYS A 217 6.62 7.86 9.03
CA LYS A 217 6.09 7.94 10.40
C LYS A 217 6.18 9.35 10.95
N VAL A 218 5.30 9.68 11.89
CA VAL A 218 5.15 11.05 12.42
C VAL A 218 6.44 11.51 13.09
N GLU A 219 7.16 10.63 13.78
CA GLU A 219 8.43 10.92 14.46
C GLU A 219 9.51 11.40 13.48
N ALA A 220 9.64 10.74 12.33
CA ALA A 220 10.60 11.13 11.30
C ALA A 220 10.25 12.49 10.65
N LEU A 221 8.96 12.82 10.60
CA LEU A 221 8.47 14.11 10.07
C LEU A 221 8.63 15.28 11.05
N GLN A 222 8.93 15.01 12.33
CA GLN A 222 9.22 16.05 13.32
C GLN A 222 10.69 16.50 13.31
N VAL A 223 11.59 15.72 12.70
CA VAL A 223 13.01 16.08 12.61
C VAL A 223 13.22 17.04 11.46
N LEU A 224 13.84 18.19 11.74
CA LEU A 224 13.99 19.27 10.78
C LEU A 224 15.45 19.47 10.35
N PHE A 225 15.68 19.85 9.12
CA PHE A 225 16.95 20.38 8.64
C PHE A 225 16.65 21.66 7.85
N ALA A 226 17.32 22.77 8.20
CA ALA A 226 17.01 24.09 7.65
C ALA A 226 15.50 24.44 7.72
N GLY A 227 14.85 24.10 8.85
CA GLY A 227 13.43 24.34 9.09
C GLY A 227 12.45 23.47 8.29
N ARG A 228 12.91 22.37 7.68
CA ARG A 228 12.07 21.48 6.87
C ARG A 228 12.25 20.02 7.27
N ASN A 229 11.17 19.25 7.29
CA ASN A 229 11.30 17.81 7.43
C ASN A 229 11.82 17.16 6.14
N ILE A 230 12.22 15.89 6.21
CA ILE A 230 12.86 15.22 5.08
C ILE A 230 11.94 15.09 3.85
N ALA A 231 10.64 14.89 4.06
CA ALA A 231 9.68 14.79 2.97
C ALA A 231 9.49 16.15 2.27
N GLU A 232 9.43 17.24 3.05
CA GLU A 232 9.37 18.60 2.53
C GLU A 232 10.64 18.94 1.73
N LEU A 233 11.83 18.69 2.28
CA LEU A 233 13.08 18.99 1.60
C LEU A 233 13.24 18.17 0.30
N SER A 234 12.90 16.88 0.33
CA SER A 234 12.98 15.99 -0.83
C SER A 234 11.92 16.27 -1.90
N SER A 235 10.85 16.99 -1.56
CA SER A 235 9.84 17.44 -2.53
C SER A 235 10.27 18.67 -3.35
N LEU A 236 11.36 19.34 -2.96
CA LEU A 236 11.85 20.53 -3.66
C LEU A 236 12.63 20.17 -4.94
N PRO A 237 12.67 21.07 -5.94
CA PRO A 237 13.59 20.94 -7.06
C PRO A 237 15.05 20.85 -6.59
N LEU A 238 15.86 20.01 -7.25
CA LEU A 238 17.28 19.79 -6.88
C LEU A 238 18.06 21.10 -6.73
N LYS A 239 17.84 22.10 -7.61
CA LYS A 239 18.47 23.42 -7.52
C LYS A 239 18.21 24.12 -6.18
N LYS A 240 16.98 24.01 -5.64
CA LYS A 240 16.63 24.57 -4.33
C LYS A 240 17.28 23.78 -3.19
N ILE A 241 17.28 22.44 -3.27
CA ILE A 241 17.96 21.58 -2.28
C ILE A 241 19.45 21.95 -2.20
N THR A 242 20.13 22.06 -3.35
CA THR A 242 21.55 22.44 -3.41
C THR A 242 21.81 23.82 -2.80
N ALA A 243 20.95 24.80 -3.06
CA ALA A 243 21.08 26.14 -2.47
C ALA A 243 20.99 26.09 -0.94
N ILE A 244 19.99 25.39 -0.39
CA ILE A 244 19.80 25.22 1.05
C ILE A 244 21.02 24.53 1.68
N LEU A 245 21.50 23.43 1.08
CA LEU A 245 22.68 22.70 1.59
C LEU A 245 23.95 23.57 1.59
N ARG A 246 24.15 24.40 0.55
CA ARG A 246 25.30 25.32 0.48
C ARG A 246 25.22 26.40 1.55
N GLU A 247 24.05 26.99 1.75
CA GLU A 247 23.83 28.00 2.78
C GLU A 247 24.11 27.45 4.17
N GLN A 248 23.54 26.28 4.50
CA GLN A 248 23.78 25.62 5.79
C GLN A 248 25.26 25.26 5.99
N SER A 249 25.93 24.76 4.94
CA SER A 249 27.37 24.48 5.01
C SER A 249 28.20 25.73 5.27
N GLN A 250 27.85 26.87 4.67
CA GLN A 250 28.52 28.14 4.94
C GLN A 250 28.26 28.67 6.35
N GLN A 251 27.03 28.54 6.85
CA GLN A 251 26.67 28.92 8.23
C GLN A 251 27.46 28.09 9.25
N LEU A 252 27.54 26.77 9.05
CA LEU A 252 28.31 25.87 9.91
C LEU A 252 29.80 26.24 9.92
N LYS A 253 30.41 26.54 8.76
CA LYS A 253 31.81 26.98 8.68
C LYS A 253 32.04 28.26 9.49
N LYS A 254 31.17 29.26 9.32
CA LYS A 254 31.24 30.52 10.08
C LYS A 254 31.07 30.33 11.58
N GLN A 255 30.23 29.38 12.00
CA GLN A 255 30.06 29.06 13.42
C GLN A 255 31.32 28.41 13.99
N THR A 256 31.91 27.43 13.30
CA THR A 256 33.18 26.81 13.73
C THR A 256 34.31 27.83 13.83
N ASP A 257 34.35 28.81 12.94
CA ASP A 257 35.33 29.92 13.00
C ASP A 257 35.06 30.88 14.17
N ALA A 258 33.79 31.05 14.58
CA ALA A 258 33.39 31.93 15.68
C ALA A 258 33.49 31.28 17.08
N THR A 259 33.31 29.95 17.19
CA THR A 259 33.52 29.18 18.44
C THR A 259 34.94 28.63 18.60
N GLY A 260 35.82 28.80 17.61
CA GLY A 260 37.24 28.42 17.67
C GLY A 260 38.13 29.23 18.62
N LEU A 261 37.58 30.13 19.44
CA LEU A 261 38.32 30.96 20.40
C LEU A 261 37.90 30.77 21.88
N ALA A 262 37.04 29.80 22.18
CA ALA A 262 36.59 29.54 23.56
C ALA A 262 36.56 28.05 23.89
N ALA A 263 37.73 27.38 23.82
CA ALA A 263 38.06 26.18 24.59
C ALA A 263 39.52 25.74 24.30
N TYR A 264 40.46 26.36 25.01
CA TYR A 264 41.65 25.68 25.54
C TYR A 264 41.55 25.75 27.06
#